data_AF-A0A2H6ELL5-F1
#
_entry.id   AF-A0A2H6ELL5-F1
#
_cell.length_a   1.000
_cell.length_b   1.000
_cell.length_c   1.000
_cell.angle_alpha   90.00
_cell.angle_beta   90.00
_cell.angle_gamma   90.00
#
_symmetry.space_group_name_H-M   'P 1'
#
loop_
_entity.id
_entity.type
_entity.pdbx_description
1 polymer ?
#
loop_
_entity_poly.entity_id
_entity_poly.type
_entity_poly.pdbx_seq_one_letter_code
_entity_poly.pdbx_strand_id
1 'polypeptide(L)'
;MKRFNKKQRNILIAAFLVIGVSFIIWFAYGMEIFTKTQVLVEIKDEVFDTSYKEWHNKFIWGLDLTLVISAITTVVSGILLFFFRTKKRLKHNN
;
A
#
# COMPACT_ATOMS: atom_id res chain seq x y z
N MET A 1 14.32 16.60 -21.80
CA MET A 1 13.40 15.74 -21.02
C MET A 1 13.14 14.45 -21.80
N LYS A 2 13.56 13.27 -21.30
CA LYS A 2 13.43 11.98 -22.01
C LYS A 2 11.95 11.60 -22.03
N ARG A 3 11.32 11.56 -23.21
CA ARG A 3 9.89 11.29 -23.36
C ARG A 3 9.58 9.85 -22.92
N PHE A 4 8.85 9.68 -21.82
CA PHE A 4 8.41 8.37 -21.36
C PHE A 4 7.56 7.67 -22.43
N ASN A 5 7.79 6.37 -22.63
CA ASN A 5 6.94 5.56 -23.50
C ASN A 5 5.53 5.45 -22.90
N LYS A 6 4.48 5.29 -23.73
CA LYS A 6 3.11 5.02 -23.28
C LYS A 6 3.06 3.88 -22.25
N LYS A 7 3.82 2.81 -22.47
CA LYS A 7 3.94 1.68 -21.53
C LYS A 7 4.52 2.09 -20.16
N GLN A 8 5.61 2.84 -20.16
CA GLN A 8 6.25 3.32 -18.93
C GLN A 8 5.34 4.29 -18.15
N ARG A 9 4.64 5.16 -18.87
CA ARG A 9 3.65 6.07 -18.26
C ARG A 9 2.53 5.30 -17.58
N ASN A 10 1.99 4.27 -18.25
CA ASN A 10 0.92 3.46 -17.67
C ASN A 10 1.40 2.69 -16.42
N ILE A 11 2.64 2.17 -16.42
CA ILE A 11 3.23 1.52 -15.24
C ILE A 11 3.33 2.50 -14.07
N LEU A 12 3.83 3.71 -14.31
CA LEU A 12 3.93 4.74 -13.28
C LEU A 12 2.55 5.13 -12.73
N ILE A 13 1.55 5.34 -13.60
CA ILE A 13 0.19 5.67 -13.17
C ILE A 13 -0.40 4.54 -12.33
N ALA A 14 -0.25 3.28 -12.76
CA ALA A 14 -0.74 2.13 -11.99
C ALA A 14 -0.06 2.04 -10.62
N ALA A 15 1.26 2.23 -10.55
CA ALA A 15 2.01 2.24 -9.30
C ALA A 15 1.52 3.34 -8.35
N PHE A 16 1.35 4.56 -8.85
CA PHE A 16 0.82 5.68 -8.09
C PHE A 16 -0.61 5.43 -7.59
N LEU A 17 -1.46 4.81 -8.41
CA LEU A 17 -2.83 4.46 -8.00
C LEU A 17 -2.84 3.42 -6.87
N VAL A 18 -2.04 2.36 -6.99
CA VAL A 18 -1.96 1.32 -5.95
C VAL A 18 -1.47 1.91 -4.62
N ILE A 19 -0.40 2.71 -4.67
CA ILE A 19 0.13 3.39 -3.49
C ILE A 19 -0.92 4.35 -2.91
N GLY A 20 -1.51 5.20 -3.76
CA GLY A 20 -2.53 6.17 -3.35
C GLY A 20 -3.73 5.52 -2.68
N VAL A 21 -4.26 4.43 -3.24
CA VAL A 21 -5.37 3.68 -2.65
C VAL A 21 -4.97 3.09 -1.30
N SER A 22 -3.76 2.54 -1.17
CA SER A 22 -3.28 2.02 0.12
C SER A 22 -3.24 3.10 1.20
N PHE A 23 -2.79 4.31 0.88
CA PHE A 23 -2.78 5.43 1.81
C PHE A 23 -4.20 5.93 2.14
N ILE A 24 -5.13 5.92 1.19
CA ILE A 24 -6.53 6.27 1.43
C ILE A 24 -7.18 5.28 2.42
N ILE A 25 -6.94 3.98 2.23
CA ILE A 25 -7.43 2.94 3.14
C ILE A 25 -6.84 3.16 4.54
N TRP A 26 -5.52 3.34 4.64
CA TRP A 26 -4.87 3.63 5.92
C TRP A 26 -5.47 4.85 6.64
N PHE A 27 -5.76 5.92 5.90
CA PHE A 27 -6.42 7.10 6.46
C PHE A 27 -7.83 6.77 6.96
N ALA A 28 -8.60 5.97 6.21
CA ALA A 28 -9.95 5.54 6.61
C ALA A 28 -9.96 4.65 7.87
N TYR A 29 -8.88 3.93 8.16
CA TYR A 29 -8.71 3.11 9.37
C TYR A 29 -8.15 3.87 10.58
N GLY A 30 -8.02 5.20 10.49
CA GLY A 30 -7.63 6.05 11.63
C GLY A 30 -6.14 6.31 11.77
N MET A 31 -5.36 6.10 10.70
CA MET A 31 -3.92 6.41 10.65
C MET A 31 -3.06 5.65 11.69
N GLU A 32 -3.42 4.41 11.98
CA GLU A 32 -2.70 3.55 12.91
C GLU A 32 -1.31 3.18 12.38
N ILE A 33 -0.28 3.18 13.23
CA ILE A 33 1.11 2.91 12.80
C ILE A 33 1.29 1.42 12.46
N PHE A 34 0.74 0.55 13.31
CA PHE A 34 0.87 -0.89 13.19
C PHE A 34 -0.46 -1.52 12.82
N THR A 35 -0.40 -2.53 11.97
CA THR A 35 -1.56 -3.33 11.61
C THR A 35 -1.96 -4.18 12.80
N LYS A 36 -3.23 -4.09 13.20
CA LYS A 36 -3.78 -4.86 14.33
C LYS A 36 -4.77 -5.88 13.79
N THR A 37 -4.73 -7.10 14.31
CA THR A 37 -5.73 -8.13 14.03
C THR A 37 -6.72 -8.30 15.18
N GLN A 38 -6.36 -7.78 16.36
CA GLN A 38 -7.14 -7.86 17.58
C GLN A 38 -7.12 -6.50 18.29
N VAL A 39 -8.26 -6.15 18.88
CA VAL A 39 -8.43 -4.93 19.66
C VAL A 39 -9.03 -5.31 20.99
N LEU A 40 -8.46 -4.77 22.06
CA LEU A 40 -8.98 -4.93 23.41
C LEU A 40 -10.18 -3.98 23.58
N VAL A 41 -11.38 -4.54 23.75
CA VAL A 41 -12.61 -3.78 23.94
C VAL A 41 -13.05 -3.96 25.39
N GLU A 42 -13.43 -2.86 26.03
CA GLU A 42 -14.04 -2.91 27.36
C GLU A 42 -15.54 -3.13 27.21
N ILE A 43 -16.01 -4.26 27.72
CA ILE A 43 -17.42 -4.62 27.74
C ILE A 43 -17.95 -4.24 29.12
N LYS A 44 -18.96 -3.38 29.15
CA LYS A 44 -19.68 -3.04 30.37
C LYS A 44 -20.87 -3.98 30.50
N ASP A 45 -20.87 -4.79 31.56
CA ASP A 45 -22.00 -5.63 31.90
C ASP A 45 -22.99 -4.80 32.74
N GLU A 46 -24.11 -4.40 32.14
CA GLU A 46 -25.12 -3.58 32.83
C GLU A 46 -25.84 -4.35 33.95
N VAL A 47 -25.81 -5.68 33.92
CA VAL A 47 -26.49 -6.54 34.90
C VAL A 47 -25.70 -6.62 36.21
N PHE A 48 -24.37 -6.59 36.13
CA PHE A 48 -23.48 -6.73 37.29
C PHE A 48 -22.69 -5.44 37.60
N ASP A 49 -22.90 -4.37 36.82
CA ASP A 49 -22.13 -3.09 36.84
C ASP A 49 -20.60 -3.30 36.85
N THR A 50 -20.16 -4.40 36.23
CA THR A 50 -18.73 -4.74 36.10
C THR A 50 -18.26 -4.45 34.68
N SER A 51 -17.05 -3.90 34.54
CA SER A 51 -16.38 -3.85 33.24
C SER A 51 -15.28 -4.91 33.15
N TYR A 52 -15.21 -5.59 32.00
CA TYR A 52 -14.13 -6.51 31.69
C TYR A 52 -13.60 -6.26 30.28
N LYS A 53 -12.36 -6.68 30.03
CA LYS A 53 -11.67 -6.47 28.75
C LYS A 53 -11.67 -7.76 27.94
N GLU A 54 -12.20 -7.71 26.73
CA GLU A 54 -12.21 -8.85 25.81
C GLU A 54 -11.45 -8.51 24.52
N TRP A 55 -10.71 -9.48 24.01
CA TRP A 55 -10.02 -9.35 22.73
C TRP A 55 -10.98 -9.63 21.59
N HIS A 56 -11.39 -8.59 20.87
CA HIS A 56 -12.17 -8.75 19.65
C HIS A 56 -11.26 -8.84 18.43
N ASN A 57 -11.50 -9.84 17.58
CA ASN A 57 -10.87 -9.93 16.27
C ASN A 57 -11.39 -8.78 15.40
N LYS A 58 -10.57 -7.76 15.22
CA LYS A 58 -10.86 -6.59 14.40
C LYS A 58 -9.59 -6.21 13.66
N PHE A 59 -9.63 -6.35 12.35
CA PHE A 59 -8.53 -5.94 11.49
C PHE A 59 -8.50 -4.41 11.39
N ILE A 60 -7.33 -3.83 11.64
CA ILE A 60 -7.03 -2.42 11.47
C ILE A 60 -5.83 -2.32 10.55
N TRP A 61 -6.05 -1.66 9.41
CA TRP A 61 -5.01 -1.44 8.41
C TRP A 61 -3.99 -0.42 8.90
N GLY A 62 -2.74 -0.83 9.12
CA GLY A 62 -1.66 0.02 9.62
C GLY A 62 -0.80 0.68 8.53
N LEU A 63 0.06 1.60 8.98
CA LEU A 63 1.05 2.25 8.13
C LEU A 63 2.13 1.24 7.70
N ASP A 64 2.52 0.32 8.57
CA ASP A 64 3.44 -0.79 8.28
C ASP A 64 3.03 -1.57 7.01
N LEU A 65 1.78 -2.00 6.92
CA LEU A 65 1.26 -2.72 5.75
C LEU A 65 1.24 -1.82 4.50
N THR A 66 0.84 -0.56 4.67
CA THR A 66 0.85 0.44 3.58
C THR A 66 2.26 0.68 3.03
N LEU A 67 3.26 0.75 3.89
CA LEU A 67 4.66 0.93 3.51
C LEU A 67 5.20 -0.32 2.82
N VAL A 68 4.87 -1.51 3.29
CA VAL A 68 5.25 -2.77 2.63
C VAL A 68 4.65 -2.85 1.22
N ILE A 69 3.35 -2.55 1.07
CA ILE A 69 2.68 -2.51 -0.24
C ILE A 69 3.35 -1.48 -1.14
N SER A 70 3.68 -0.30 -0.61
CA SER A 70 4.34 0.76 -1.36
C SER A 70 5.75 0.37 -1.81
N ALA A 71 6.52 -0.27 -0.95
CA ALA A 71 7.86 -0.75 -1.25
C ALA A 71 7.83 -1.83 -2.34
N ILE A 72 6.96 -2.84 -2.21
CA ILE A 72 6.79 -3.90 -3.21
C ILE A 72 6.35 -3.29 -4.55
N THR A 73 5.35 -2.41 -4.53
CA THR A 73 4.85 -1.74 -5.74
C THR A 73 5.95 -0.95 -6.43
N THR A 74 6.79 -0.24 -5.66
CA THR A 74 7.94 0.51 -6.19
C THR A 74 8.98 -0.42 -6.82
N VAL A 75 9.33 -1.53 -6.15
CA VAL A 75 10.29 -2.52 -6.67
C VAL A 75 9.78 -3.14 -7.96
N VAL A 76 8.53 -3.63 -7.98
CA VAL A 76 7.92 -4.25 -9.16
C VAL A 76 7.84 -3.27 -10.31
N SER A 77 7.44 -2.03 -10.04
CA SER A 77 7.37 -0.98 -11.07
C SER A 77 8.75 -0.64 -11.62
N GLY A 78 9.77 -0.58 -10.76
CA GLY A 78 11.16 -0.36 -11.17
C GLY A 78 11.67 -1.45 -12.10
N ILE A 79 11.40 -2.72 -11.77
CA ILE A 79 11.73 -3.87 -12.61
C ILE A 79 11.03 -3.75 -13.97
N LEU A 80 9.71 -3.48 -13.99
CA LEU A 80 8.95 -3.34 -15.23
C LEU A 80 9.48 -2.17 -16.08
N LEU A 81 9.78 -1.02 -15.47
CA LEU A 81 10.34 0.14 -16.16
C LEU A 81 11.71 -0.16 -16.77
N PHE A 82 12.54 -0.97 -16.10
CA PHE A 82 13.82 -1.43 -16.63
C PHE A 82 13.65 -2.31 -17.86
N PHE A 83 12.72 -3.28 -17.84
CA PHE A 83 12.42 -4.14 -18.99
C PHE A 83 11.83 -3.35 -20.17
N PHE A 84 10.91 -2.43 -19.89
CA PHE A 84 10.29 -1.58 -20.93
C PHE A 84 11.12 -0.35 -21.30
N ARG A 85 12.37 -0.23 -20.81
CA ARG A 85 13.27 0.82 -21.27
C ARG A 85 13.48 0.64 -22.76
N THR A 86 13.07 1.63 -23.55
CA THR A 86 13.33 1.63 -24.97
C THR A 86 14.85 1.60 -25.15
N LYS A 87 15.43 0.45 -25.53
CA LYS A 87 16.74 0.45 -26.17
C LYS A 87 16.51 1.20 -27.48
N LYS A 88 16.84 2.50 -27.52
CA LYS A 88 17.17 3.12 -28.79
C LYS A 88 18.30 2.25 -29.32
N ARG A 89 17.97 1.31 -30.21
CA ARG A 89 18.97 0.59 -30.98
C ARG A 89 19.86 1.69 -31.54
N LEU A 90 21.14 1.64 -31.18
CA LEU A 90 22.21 2.14 -32.00
C LEU A 90 21.93 1.55 -33.39
N LYS A 91 21.23 2.31 -34.24
CA LYS A 91 21.15 2.00 -35.66
C LYS A 91 22.52 2.42 -36.18
N HIS A 92 23.52 1.58 -35.94
CA HIS A 92 24.75 1.64 -36.69
C HIS A 92 24.34 1.24 -38.10
N ASN A 93 24.24 2.23 -38.99
CA ASN A 93 24.23 1.98 -40.42
C ASN A 93 25.48 1.16 -40.73
N ASN A 94 25.29 0.02 -41.38
CA ASN A 94 26.22 -0.56 -42.34
C ASN A 94 25.38 -0.86 -43.59
#